data_AF-A8N2X9-F1
#
_entry.id   AF-A8N2X9-F1
#
_cell.length_a   1.000
_cell.length_b   1.000
_cell.length_c   1.000
_cell.angle_alpha   90.00
_cell.angle_beta   90.00
_cell.angle_gamma   90.00
#
_symmetry.space_group_name_H-M   'P 1'
#
loop_
_entity.id
_entity.type
_entity.pdbx_description
1 polymer ?
#
loop_
_entity_poly.entity_id
_entity_poly.type
_entity_poly.pdbx_seq_one_letter_code
_entity_poly.pdbx_strand_id
1 'polypeptide(L)' 'MNDVCKVHARYTGTGHADLSKYEWLTHQHRDTLASIVGHPTLTSYLAIAEGEAIGRIKFEMTERMLQPCGPPPRKEDD' A
#
# COMPACT_ATOMS: atom_id res chain seq x y z
N MET A 1 -22.35 -8.52 -17.17
CA MET A 1 -22.16 -9.21 -15.86
C MET A 1 -20.76 -9.82 -15.70
N ASN A 2 -19.96 -10.04 -16.76
CA ASN A 2 -18.63 -10.69 -16.66
C ASN A 2 -17.43 -9.71 -16.59
N ASP A 3 -17.65 -8.40 -16.71
CA ASP A 3 -16.55 -7.44 -16.88
C ASP A 3 -15.88 -7.02 -15.57
N VAL A 4 -16.57 -7.13 -14.43
CA VAL A 4 -16.06 -6.71 -13.12
C VAL A 4 -14.88 -7.58 -12.68
N CYS A 5 -14.99 -8.92 -12.73
CA CYS A 5 -13.85 -9.80 -12.38
C CYS A 5 -12.60 -9.55 -13.25
N LYS A 6 -12.79 -9.12 -14.51
CA LYS A 6 -11.70 -8.88 -15.45
C LYS A 6 -10.84 -7.67 -15.07
N VAL A 7 -11.42 -6.63 -14.45
CA VAL A 7 -10.64 -5.47 -13.96
C VAL A 7 -9.95 -5.77 -12.64
N HIS A 8 -10.58 -6.51 -11.72
CA HIS A 8 -9.98 -6.92 -10.45
C HIS A 8 -8.74 -7.81 -10.67
N ALA A 9 -8.76 -8.68 -11.68
CA ALA A 9 -7.61 -9.52 -12.03
C ALA A 9 -6.46 -8.74 -12.69
N ARG A 10 -6.73 -7.57 -13.29
CA ARG A 10 -5.72 -6.76 -14.00
C ARG A 10 -5.13 -5.65 -13.14
N TYR A 11 -5.93 -5.06 -12.27
CA TYR A 11 -5.56 -3.89 -11.47
C TYR A 11 -5.72 -4.20 -10.00
N THR A 12 -4.60 -4.50 -9.34
CA THR A 12 -4.54 -4.69 -7.89
C THR A 12 -5.07 -3.46 -7.17
N GLY A 13 -5.94 -3.64 -6.17
CA GLY A 13 -6.55 -2.54 -5.42
C GLY A 13 -7.89 -2.03 -5.98
N THR A 14 -8.40 -2.63 -7.07
CA THR A 14 -9.77 -2.35 -7.53
C THR A 14 -10.78 -2.80 -6.45
N GLY A 15 -11.61 -1.87 -5.98
CA GLY A 15 -12.60 -2.14 -4.94
C GLY A 15 -13.85 -2.85 -5.44
N HIS A 16 -14.46 -3.66 -4.56
CA HIS A 16 -15.76 -4.31 -4.74
C HIS A 16 -16.68 -4.05 -3.54
N ALA A 17 -17.96 -4.42 -3.64
CA ALA A 17 -18.96 -4.17 -2.59
C ALA A 17 -18.59 -4.82 -1.24
N ASP A 18 -18.02 -6.03 -1.28
CA ASP A 18 -17.61 -6.78 -0.07
C ASP A 18 -16.21 -6.41 0.45
N LEU A 19 -15.61 -5.30 0.02
CA LEU A 19 -14.26 -4.91 0.42
C LEU A 19 -14.22 -4.53 1.91
N SER A 20 -13.37 -5.20 2.68
CA SER A 20 -13.23 -4.86 4.10
C SER A 20 -12.47 -3.54 4.28
N LYS A 21 -12.73 -2.87 5.42
CA LYS A 21 -11.98 -1.67 5.83
C LYS A 21 -10.47 -1.95 5.87
N TYR A 22 -10.06 -3.13 6.31
CA TYR A 22 -8.66 -3.52 6.38
C TYR A 22 -8.02 -3.64 5.00
N GLU A 23 -8.70 -4.28 4.04
CA GLU A 23 -8.21 -4.40 2.66
C GLU A 23 -8.08 -3.03 1.99
N TRP A 24 -9.10 -2.18 2.11
CA TRP A 24 -9.05 -0.80 1.59
C TRP A 24 -7.87 0.00 2.13
N LEU A 25 -7.69 0.00 3.46
CA LEU A 25 -6.58 0.73 4.09
C LEU A 25 -5.23 0.16 3.66
N THR A 26 -5.11 -1.16 3.56
CA THR A 26 -3.87 -1.82 3.14
C THR A 26 -3.48 -1.41 1.72
N HIS A 27 -4.45 -1.35 0.80
CA HIS A 27 -4.23 -0.86 -0.56
C HIS A 27 -3.79 0.61 -0.58
N GLN A 28 -4.50 1.48 0.13
CA GLN A 28 -4.15 2.91 0.22
C GLN A 28 -2.73 3.15 0.75
N HIS A 29 -2.32 2.41 1.79
CA HIS A 29 -0.97 2.55 2.34
C HIS A 29 0.09 2.05 1.37
N ARG A 30 -0.14 0.92 0.68
CA ARG A 30 0.79 0.41 -0.33
C ARG A 30 0.94 1.39 -1.50
N ASP A 31 -0.13 2.00 -1.96
CA ASP A 31 -0.09 2.99 -3.05
C ASP A 31 0.68 4.25 -2.63
N THR A 32 0.51 4.68 -1.38
CA THR A 32 1.26 5.81 -0.81
C THR A 32 2.75 5.49 -0.71
N LEU A 33 3.11 4.32 -0.17
CA LEU A 33 4.51 3.88 -0.06
C LEU A 33 5.16 3.72 -1.45
N ALA A 34 4.44 3.14 -2.41
CA ALA A 34 4.90 3.02 -3.79
C ALA A 34 5.14 4.41 -4.42
N SER A 35 4.25 5.37 -4.16
CA SER A 35 4.41 6.75 -4.62
C SER A 35 5.64 7.43 -4.02
N ILE A 36 5.92 7.21 -2.73
CA ILE A 36 7.12 7.75 -2.07
C ILE A 36 8.40 7.16 -2.69
N VAL A 37 8.43 5.86 -2.98
CA VAL A 37 9.60 5.19 -3.57
C VAL A 37 9.80 5.58 -5.05
N GLY A 38 8.71 5.74 -5.78
CA GLY A 38 8.71 6.03 -7.22
C GLY A 38 8.99 7.49 -7.57
N HIS A 39 8.66 8.45 -6.70
CA HIS A 39 8.85 9.88 -6.96
C HIS A 39 10.08 10.41 -6.22
N PRO A 40 11.18 10.79 -6.91
CA PRO A 40 12.40 11.26 -6.28
C PRO A 40 12.21 12.48 -5.38
N THR A 41 11.27 13.35 -5.70
CA THR A 41 10.95 14.54 -4.89
C THR A 41 10.37 14.16 -3.53
N LEU A 42 9.45 13.19 -3.49
CA LEU A 42 8.87 12.68 -2.24
C LEU A 42 9.90 11.91 -1.43
N THR A 43 10.70 11.04 -2.06
CA THR A 43 11.76 10.33 -1.34
C THR A 43 12.76 11.31 -0.73
N SER A 44 13.16 12.35 -1.48
CA SER A 44 14.13 13.35 -1.00
C SER A 44 13.55 14.18 0.13
N TYR A 45 12.27 14.54 0.05
CA TYR A 45 11.57 15.24 1.12
C TYR A 45 11.60 14.46 2.44
N LEU A 46 11.25 13.16 2.40
CA LEU A 46 11.33 12.30 3.59
C LEU A 46 12.77 12.09 4.07
N ALA A 47 13.72 11.91 3.16
CA ALA A 47 15.14 11.72 3.52
C ALA A 47 15.71 12.94 4.27
N ILE A 48 15.33 14.15 3.87
CA ILE A 48 15.71 15.38 4.56
C ILE A 48 15.02 15.47 5.93
N ALA A 49 13.74 15.11 6.01
CA ALA A 49 12.96 15.17 7.25
C ALA A 49 13.49 14.20 8.33
N GLU A 50 13.85 12.98 7.93
CA GLU A 50 14.39 11.94 8.82
C GLU A 50 15.91 12.04 9.03
N GLY A 51 16.61 12.80 8.17
CA GLY A 51 18.08 12.93 8.23
C GLY A 51 18.83 11.65 7.80
N GLU A 52 18.19 10.81 6.98
CA GLU A 52 18.70 9.50 6.56
C GLU A 52 19.07 9.48 5.08
N ALA A 53 19.90 8.50 4.68
CA ALA A 53 20.24 8.32 3.28
C ALA A 53 18.99 7.97 2.44
N ILE A 54 18.88 8.51 1.23
CA ILE A 54 17.77 8.22 0.30
C ILE A 54 17.59 6.71 0.09
N GLY A 55 18.68 5.95 -0.02
CA GLY A 55 18.63 4.50 -0.16
C GLY A 55 18.01 3.79 1.05
N ARG A 56 18.22 4.31 2.26
CA ARG A 56 17.65 3.78 3.49
C ARG A 56 16.16 4.06 3.58
N ILE A 57 15.71 5.27 3.24
CA ILE A 57 14.27 5.58 3.15
C ILE A 57 13.58 4.67 2.13
N LYS A 58 14.17 4.47 0.95
CA LYS A 58 13.58 3.54 -0.05
C LYS A 58 13.47 2.11 0.46
N PHE A 59 14.51 1.63 1.13
CA PHE A 59 14.51 0.30 1.75
C PHE A 59 13.40 0.17 2.78
N GLU A 60 13.33 1.12 3.72
CA GLU A 60 12.33 1.13 4.79
C GLU A 60 10.89 1.24 4.26
N MET A 61 10.65 2.13 3.29
CA MET A 61 9.32 2.26 2.67
C MET A 61 8.91 0.96 1.98
N THR A 62 9.86 0.23 1.38
CA THR A 62 9.60 -1.06 0.73
C THR A 62 9.30 -2.16 1.76
N GLU A 63 10.04 -2.22 2.87
CA GLU A 63 9.76 -3.19 3.95
C GLU A 63 8.37 -2.97 4.57
N ARG A 64 7.99 -1.70 4.77
CA ARG A 64 6.66 -1.32 5.30
C ARG A 64 5.51 -1.74 4.38
N MET A 65 5.73 -2.05 3.10
CA MET A 65 4.67 -2.48 2.17
C MET A 65 4.10 -3.87 2.51
N LEU A 66 4.84 -4.71 3.25
CA LEU A 66 4.41 -6.08 3.56
C LEU A 66 3.11 -6.07 4.37
N GLN A 67 3.08 -5.36 5.49
CA GLN A 67 1.93 -5.23 6.39
C GLN A 67 1.82 -3.81 6.96
N PRO A 68 1.43 -2.82 6.15
CA PRO A 68 1.40 -1.42 6.59
C PRO A 68 0.32 -1.16 7.65
N CYS A 69 -0.72 -1.99 7.72
CA CYS A 69 -1.84 -1.85 8.66
C CYS A 69 -1.80 -2.90 9.79
N GLY A 70 -0.67 -3.59 9.98
CA GLY A 70 -0.55 -4.70 10.92
C GLY A 70 -1.23 -5.99 10.41
N PRO A 71 -1.38 -7.01 11.28
CA PRO A 71 -2.03 -8.26 10.89
C PRO A 71 -3.53 -8.05 10.60
N PRO A 72 -4.11 -8.84 9.69
CA PRO A 72 -5.53 -8.76 9.36
C PRO A 72 -6.39 -9.07 10.60
N PRO A 73 -7.56 -8.43 10.73
CA PRO A 73 -8.52 -8.76 11.78
C PRO A 73 -8.91 -10.24 11.68
N ARG A 74 -9.15 -10.87 12.83
CA ARG A 74 -9.71 -12.22 12.85
C ARG A 74 -11.06 -12.17 12.12
N LYS A 75 -11.28 -13.09 11.18
CA LYS A 75 -12.61 -13.27 10.63
C LYS A 75 -13.51 -13.68 11.81
N GLU A 76 -14.60 -12.97 12.01
CA GLU A 76 -15.66 -13.47 12.87
C GLU A 76 -16.21 -14.70 12.15
N ASP A 77 -15.96 -15.88 12.71
CA ASP A 77 -16.58 -17.12 12.26
C ASP A 77 -18.08 -17.00 12.55
N ASP A 78 -18.93 -17.16 11.52
CA ASP A 78 -20.34 -17.55 11.71
C ASP A 78 -20.42 -19.01 12.17
#